data_AF-L8K1S7-F1
#
_entry.id   AF-L8K1S7-F1
#
_cell.length_a   1.000
_cell.length_b   1.000
_cell.length_c   1.000
_cell.angle_alpha   90.00
_cell.angle_beta   90.00
_cell.angle_gamma   90.00
#
_symmetry.space_group_name_H-M   'P 1'
#
loop_
_entity.id
_entity.type
_entity.pdbx_description
1 polymer ?
#
loop_
_entity_poly.entity_id
_entity_poly.type
_entity_poly.pdbx_seq_one_letter_code
_entity_poly.pdbx_strand_id
1 'polypeptide(L)'
;MNTKSKVPYKVSEYIRDTFREEFLCSIKSYTRDGKTYYLAEVTKDDLIHHLKFDEKGQLMKDDADPAFPPDIHDESFKEEGLDFEDY
;
A
#
# COMPACT_ATOMS: atom_id res chain seq x y z
N MET A 1 17.48 -18.44 -14.37
CA MET A 1 16.31 -19.11 -13.74
C MET A 1 15.37 -18.03 -13.26
N ASN A 2 14.24 -17.79 -13.96
CA ASN A 2 13.23 -16.84 -13.49
C ASN A 2 12.38 -17.52 -12.41
N THR A 3 12.73 -17.34 -11.14
CA THR A 3 11.86 -17.71 -10.03
C THR A 3 10.69 -16.74 -10.00
N LYS A 4 9.64 -17.04 -10.79
CA LYS A 4 8.32 -16.46 -10.58
C LYS A 4 7.93 -16.81 -9.14
N SER A 5 8.11 -15.88 -8.20
CA SER A 5 7.65 -16.02 -6.83
C SER A 5 6.17 -16.28 -6.88
N LYS A 6 5.82 -17.56 -6.72
CA LYS A 6 4.45 -18.05 -6.82
C LYS A 6 3.75 -17.59 -5.54
N VAL A 7 2.96 -16.54 -5.65
CA VAL A 7 2.10 -16.10 -4.55
C VAL A 7 1.22 -17.30 -4.16
N PRO A 8 1.06 -17.61 -2.86
CA PRO A 8 0.20 -18.70 -2.43
C PRO A 8 -1.22 -18.45 -2.91
N TYR A 9 -1.85 -19.47 -3.48
CA TYR A 9 -3.23 -19.38 -3.98
C TYR A 9 -4.20 -18.81 -2.94
N LYS A 10 -4.02 -19.17 -1.67
CA LYS A 10 -4.83 -18.66 -0.54
C LYS A 10 -4.77 -17.14 -0.38
N VAL A 11 -3.63 -16.51 -0.65
CA VAL A 11 -3.50 -15.05 -0.58
C VAL A 11 -4.33 -14.41 -1.68
N SER A 12 -4.21 -14.91 -2.91
CA SER A 12 -5.01 -14.43 -4.04
C SER A 12 -6.50 -14.67 -3.86
N GLU A 13 -6.89 -15.83 -3.32
CA GLU A 13 -8.28 -16.19 -3.01
C GLU A 13 -8.87 -15.23 -1.97
N TYR A 14 -8.15 -14.96 -0.88
CA TYR A 14 -8.59 -14.04 0.16
C TYR A 14 -8.84 -12.62 -0.38
N ILE A 15 -7.91 -12.12 -1.20
CA ILE A 15 -8.03 -10.78 -1.78
C ILE A 15 -9.21 -10.71 -2.75
N ARG A 16 -9.39 -11.76 -3.57
CA ARG A 16 -10.51 -11.84 -4.51
C ARG A 16 -11.85 -11.87 -3.79
N ASP A 17 -11.98 -12.62 -2.71
CA ASP A 17 -13.23 -12.78 -1.96
C ASP A 17 -13.57 -11.52 -1.14
N THR A 18 -12.55 -10.92 -0.50
CA THR A 18 -12.74 -9.81 0.45
C THR A 18 -12.75 -8.42 -0.21
N PHE A 19 -11.81 -8.19 -1.13
CA PHE A 19 -11.57 -6.86 -1.71
C PHE A 19 -11.93 -6.78 -3.19
N ARG A 20 -11.89 -7.90 -3.93
CA ARG A 20 -11.89 -8.04 -5.40
C ARG A 20 -10.51 -7.77 -6.02
N GLU A 21 -10.15 -8.55 -7.04
CA GLU A 21 -8.82 -8.50 -7.69
C GLU A 21 -8.50 -7.14 -8.32
N GLU A 22 -9.52 -6.34 -8.67
CA GLU A 22 -9.37 -5.01 -9.28
C GLU A 22 -8.68 -3.99 -8.36
N PHE A 23 -8.64 -4.24 -7.05
CA PHE A 23 -8.03 -3.37 -6.05
C PHE A 23 -6.64 -3.82 -5.60
N LEU A 24 -6.10 -4.88 -6.19
CA LEU A 24 -4.76 -5.37 -5.88
C LEU A 24 -3.70 -4.42 -6.45
N CYS A 25 -3.01 -3.72 -5.56
CA CYS A 25 -1.93 -2.82 -5.95
C CYS A 25 -0.61 -3.60 -6.08
N SER A 26 -0.23 -4.37 -5.07
CA SER A 26 1.01 -5.16 -5.10
C SER A 26 1.00 -6.31 -4.11
N ILE A 27 1.74 -7.38 -4.42
CA ILE A 27 2.04 -8.46 -3.48
C ILE A 27 3.55 -8.67 -3.43
N LYS A 28 4.12 -8.52 -2.24
CA LYS A 28 5.55 -8.70 -1.97
C LYS A 28 5.73 -9.87 -1.02
N SER A 29 6.65 -10.77 -1.34
CA SER A 29 7.10 -11.82 -0.42
C SER A 29 8.40 -11.41 0.25
N TYR A 30 8.51 -11.58 1.55
CA TYR A 30 9.75 -11.33 2.29
C TYR A 30 10.01 -12.46 3.29
N THR A 31 11.29 -12.81 3.48
CA THR A 31 11.69 -13.82 4.46
C THR A 31 12.19 -13.13 5.70
N ARG A 32 11.66 -13.52 6.87
CA ARG A 32 12.05 -12.98 8.17
C ARG A 32 12.15 -14.14 9.17
N ASP A 33 13.22 -14.21 9.95
CA ASP A 33 13.44 -15.29 10.94
C ASP A 33 13.33 -16.71 10.32
N GLY A 34 13.78 -16.87 9.07
CA GLY A 34 13.70 -18.15 8.33
C GLY A 34 12.31 -18.53 7.84
N LYS A 35 11.29 -17.68 8.04
CA LYS A 35 9.92 -17.89 7.57
C LYS A 35 9.58 -16.92 6.44
N THR A 36 8.84 -17.39 5.46
CA THR A 36 8.36 -16.56 4.35
C THR A 36 7.02 -15.93 4.72
N TYR A 37 6.93 -14.62 4.55
CA TYR A 37 5.72 -13.83 4.74
C TYR A 37 5.34 -13.16 3.42
N TYR A 38 4.07 -12.81 3.30
CA TYR A 38 3.53 -12.11 2.16
C TYR A 38 2.84 -10.84 2.63
N LEU A 39 3.19 -9.71 2.02
CA LEU A 39 2.51 -8.44 2.20
C LEU A 39 1.70 -8.18 0.93
N ALA A 40 0.38 -8.08 1.05
CA ALA A 40 -0.48 -7.59 -0.01
C ALA A 40 -0.94 -6.18 0.32
N GLU A 41 -0.80 -5.29 -0.66
CA GLU A 41 -1.24 -3.91 -0.61
C GLU A 41 -2.47 -3.81 -1.53
N VAL A 42 -3.63 -3.49 -0.95
CA VAL A 42 -4.88 -3.30 -1.69
C VAL A 42 -5.43 -1.91 -1.43
N THR A 43 -5.80 -1.19 -2.49
CA THR A 43 -6.32 0.18 -2.37
C THR A 43 -7.83 0.14 -2.51
N LYS A 44 -8.57 0.51 -1.47
CA LYS A 44 -10.03 0.49 -1.46
C LYS A 44 -10.54 1.71 -0.69
N ASP A 45 -11.55 2.40 -1.25
CA ASP A 45 -12.16 3.57 -0.61
C ASP A 45 -11.15 4.66 -0.21
N ASP A 46 -10.13 4.90 -1.05
CA ASP A 46 -9.00 5.83 -0.80
C ASP A 46 -8.05 5.42 0.36
N LEU A 47 -8.17 4.18 0.85
CA LEU A 47 -7.30 3.60 1.87
C LEU A 47 -6.43 2.50 1.26
N ILE A 48 -5.14 2.49 1.59
CA ILE A 48 -4.22 1.38 1.34
C ILE A 48 -4.29 0.42 2.52
N HIS A 49 -4.88 -0.74 2.31
CA HIS A 49 -4.82 -1.85 3.26
C HIS A 49 -3.55 -2.67 3.06
N HIS A 50 -2.76 -2.77 4.13
CA HIS A 50 -1.55 -3.57 4.26
C HIS A 50 -1.87 -4.91 4.93
N LEU A 51 -2.15 -5.92 4.13
CA LEU A 51 -2.49 -7.27 4.58
C LEU A 51 -1.21 -8.12 4.70
N LYS A 52 -0.87 -8.54 5.92
CA LYS A 52 0.27 -9.45 6.19
C LYS A 52 -0.22 -10.87 6.33
N PHE A 53 0.30 -11.76 5.49
CA PHE A 53 0.04 -13.19 5.50
C PHE A 53 1.30 -13.99 5.89
N ASP A 54 1.07 -15.09 6.59
CA ASP A 54 2.09 -16.11 6.90
C ASP A 54 2.41 -17.00 5.68
N GLU A 55 3.40 -17.90 5.80
CA GLU A 55 3.79 -18.85 4.74
C GLU A 55 2.59 -19.70 4.23
N LYS A 56 1.62 -19.94 5.11
CA LYS A 56 0.40 -20.71 4.82
C LYS A 56 -0.68 -19.89 4.11
N GLY A 57 -0.45 -18.60 3.88
CA GLY A 57 -1.44 -17.66 3.35
C GLY A 57 -2.54 -17.31 4.34
N GLN A 58 -2.28 -17.39 5.65
CA GLN A 58 -3.22 -16.93 6.68
C GLN A 58 -2.93 -15.48 7.05
N LEU A 59 -3.96 -14.64 7.10
CA LEU A 59 -3.84 -13.25 7.52
C LEU A 59 -3.40 -13.19 8.99
N MET A 60 -2.24 -12.60 9.23
CA MET A 60 -1.71 -12.33 10.57
C MET A 60 -2.05 -10.92 11.03
N LYS A 61 -2.05 -9.95 10.11
CA LYS A 61 -2.32 -8.53 10.43
C LYS A 61 -2.97 -7.82 9.24
N ASP A 62 -3.87 -6.91 9.56
CA ASP A 62 -4.54 -5.97 8.67
C ASP A 62 -4.34 -4.58 9.26
N ASP A 63 -3.72 -3.69 8.49
CA ASP A 63 -3.60 -2.26 8.78
C ASP A 63 -4.14 -1.52 7.56
N ALA A 64 -4.83 -0.40 7.77
CA ALA A 64 -5.29 0.46 6.70
C ALA A 64 -4.75 1.87 6.92
N ASP A 65 -4.02 2.38 5.93
CA ASP A 65 -3.46 3.72 5.92
C ASP A 65 -4.13 4.53 4.80
N PRO A 66 -4.32 5.85 4.96
CA PRO A 66 -4.81 6.69 3.88
C PRO A 66 -3.84 6.64 2.69
N ALA A 67 -4.38 6.42 1.47
CA ALA A 67 -3.57 6.24 0.26
C ALA A 67 -2.75 7.48 -0.08
N PHE A 68 -3.30 8.64 0.27
CA PHE A 68 -2.64 9.92 0.23
C PHE A 68 -2.59 10.45 1.67
N PRO A 69 -1.42 10.86 2.19
CA PRO A 69 -1.42 11.69 3.39
C PRO A 69 -2.36 12.88 3.13
N PRO A 70 -3.09 13.39 4.14
CA PRO A 70 -3.85 14.61 3.94
C PRO A 70 -2.89 15.65 3.35
N ASP A 71 -3.26 16.27 2.23
CA ASP A 71 -2.49 17.34 1.61
C ASP A 71 -2.14 18.38 2.68
N ILE A 72 -0.96 18.24 3.29
CA ILE A 72 -0.27 19.30 4.00
C ILE A 72 0.33 20.22 2.93
N HIS A 73 -0.52 20.70 2.02
CA HIS A 73 -0.37 22.00 1.40
C HIS A 73 -0.77 23.04 2.46
N ASP A 74 0.01 23.07 3.55
CA ASP A 74 0.00 24.14 4.52
C ASP A 74 0.63 25.37 3.82
N GLU A 75 -0.25 26.22 3.28
CA GLU A 75 -0.13 27.67 3.05
C GLU A 75 1.25 28.33 3.27
N SER A 76 2.29 27.84 2.61
CA SER A 76 3.60 28.48 2.53
C SER A 76 3.88 28.98 1.12
N PHE A 77 2.85 29.40 0.39
CA PHE A 77 2.98 30.51 -0.54
C PHE A 77 2.55 31.78 0.19
N LYS A 78 3.44 32.27 1.07
CA LYS A 78 3.46 33.70 1.33
C LYS A 78 3.71 34.36 -0.03
N GLU A 79 2.67 34.93 -0.62
CA GLU A 79 2.82 36.11 -1.46
C GLU A 79 3.47 37.20 -0.58
N GLU A 80 4.80 37.13 -0.40
CA GLU A 80 5.55 38.34 -0.07
C GLU A 80 5.42 39.22 -1.30
N GLY A 81 4.66 40.30 -1.12
CA GLY A 81 4.44 41.33 -2.11
C GLY A 81 5.73 41.65 -2.82
N LEU A 82 5.76 41.35 -4.11
CA LEU A 82 6.65 42.02 -5.05
C LEU A 82 6.31 43.50 -4.97
N ASP A 83 7.08 44.21 -4.15
CA ASP A 83 7.10 45.66 -4.09
C ASP A 83 7.66 46.14 -5.44
N PHE A 84 6.76 46.28 -6.40
CA PHE A 84 7.01 46.97 -7.66
C PHE A 84 6.89 48.47 -7.37
N GLU A 85 7.93 49.06 -6.78
CA GLU A 85 8.19 50.49 -6.95
C GLU A 85 9.27 50.66 -8.03
N ASP A 86 8.78 50.77 -9.28
CA ASP A 86 9.47 51.50 -10.35
C ASP A 86 8.78 52.86 -10.49
N TYR A 87 9.34 53.90 -9.84
CA TYR A 87 9.44 55.26 -10.40
C TYR A 87 10.38 56.18 -9.61
#